data_AF-A0A443RZB3-F1
#
_entry.id   AF-A0A443RZB3-F1
#
_cell.length_a   1.000
_cell.length_b   1.000
_cell.length_c   1.000
_cell.angle_alpha   90.00
_cell.angle_beta   90.00
_cell.angle_gamma   90.00
#
_symmetry.space_group_name_H-M   'P 1'
#
loop_
_entity.id
_entity.type
_entity.pdbx_description
1 polymer ?
#
loop_
_entity_poly.entity_id
_entity_poly.type
_entity_poly.pdbx_seq_one_letter_code
_entity_poly.pdbx_strand_id
1 'polypeptide(L)'
;MFSAFLKEHGHRGYMEWDIMVPQWEQDPLPIVKVLKNMNDGQANNFEKKQLSIDDMLQSLKSNISSSNKYKLRKLWIPLSQKAIGFREQSKSLLSAHFNRYRNAFSKLAELMVNEGRIPSTDLIYFLTIEEVYRLTFERESTLVAHAKQRMKHFTKLNAMQFNLIIKGVDVKPINFDTKLEPIAKGEIVCGTAVCSGKVTARATVAKTIHDVNLIQATF
;
A
#
# COMPACT_ATOMS: atom_id res chain seq x y z
N MET A 1 6.02 -24.69 -3.52
CA MET A 1 6.78 -23.44 -3.32
C MET A 1 5.85 -22.23 -3.23
N PHE A 2 5.04 -21.93 -4.26
CA PHE A 2 4.14 -20.75 -4.23
C PHE A 2 3.04 -20.81 -3.15
N SER A 3 2.46 -21.98 -2.88
CA SER A 3 1.48 -22.13 -1.78
C SER A 3 2.07 -21.81 -0.40
N ALA A 4 3.33 -22.17 -0.13
CA ALA A 4 4.00 -21.83 1.13
C ALA A 4 4.23 -20.31 1.24
N PHE A 5 4.61 -19.68 0.12
CA PHE A 5 4.72 -18.21 0.03
C PHE A 5 3.37 -17.53 0.35
N LEU A 6 2.26 -17.98 -0.25
CA LEU A 6 0.94 -17.42 0.04
C LEU A 6 0.50 -17.70 1.49
N LYS A 7 0.89 -18.82 2.07
CA LYS A 7 0.61 -19.09 3.50
C LYS A 7 1.31 -18.08 4.42
N GLU A 8 2.52 -17.64 4.06
CA GLU A 8 3.30 -16.72 4.88
C GLU A 8 3.02 -15.23 4.57
N HIS A 9 2.73 -14.91 3.32
CA HIS A 9 2.63 -13.54 2.81
C HIS A 9 1.32 -13.23 2.08
N GLY A 10 0.36 -14.15 2.04
CA GLY A 10 -0.90 -13.98 1.32
C GLY A 10 -1.78 -12.84 1.87
N HIS A 11 -1.57 -12.44 3.13
CA HIS A 11 -2.24 -11.28 3.73
C HIS A 11 -1.72 -9.93 3.24
N ARG A 12 -0.67 -9.92 2.41
CA ARG A 12 -0.07 -8.72 1.83
C ARG A 12 -0.74 -8.42 0.48
N GLY A 13 -0.57 -7.18 0.02
CA GLY A 13 -1.14 -6.75 -1.25
C GLY A 13 -1.23 -5.24 -1.41
N TYR A 14 -2.00 -4.82 -2.40
CA TYR A 14 -2.31 -3.40 -2.59
C TYR A 14 -3.38 -2.98 -1.57
N MET A 15 -3.24 -1.78 -0.98
CA MET A 15 -4.16 -1.24 0.03
C MET A 15 -4.48 -2.25 1.14
N GLU A 16 -3.44 -2.81 1.78
CA GLU A 16 -3.52 -3.92 2.74
C GLU A 16 -4.54 -3.73 3.88
N TRP A 17 -4.81 -2.48 4.25
CA TRP A 17 -5.69 -2.10 5.36
C TRP A 17 -7.14 -1.85 4.92
N ASP A 18 -7.38 -1.73 3.62
CA ASP A 18 -8.73 -1.63 3.08
C ASP A 18 -9.33 -3.03 3.00
N ILE A 19 -10.32 -3.31 3.86
CA ILE A 19 -10.97 -4.62 3.92
C ILE A 19 -11.77 -4.96 2.65
N MET A 20 -12.12 -3.97 1.82
CA MET A 20 -12.80 -4.19 0.55
C MET A 20 -11.84 -4.74 -0.53
N VAL A 21 -10.55 -4.44 -0.42
CA VAL A 21 -9.56 -4.80 -1.45
C VAL A 21 -9.04 -6.23 -1.22
N PRO A 22 -9.12 -7.12 -2.23
CA PRO A 22 -8.61 -8.48 -2.10
C PRO A 22 -7.09 -8.51 -1.96
N GLN A 23 -6.59 -9.42 -1.11
CA GLN A 23 -5.15 -9.62 -0.90
C GLN A 23 -4.65 -10.85 -1.67
N TRP A 24 -3.33 -11.07 -1.71
CA TRP A 24 -2.71 -12.12 -2.54
C TRP A 24 -3.25 -13.54 -2.27
N GLU A 25 -3.70 -13.82 -1.06
CA GLU A 25 -4.38 -15.08 -0.72
C GLU A 25 -5.69 -15.27 -1.48
N GLN A 26 -6.45 -14.19 -1.67
CA GLN A 26 -7.77 -14.18 -2.34
C GLN A 26 -7.63 -14.00 -3.85
N ASP A 27 -6.73 -13.12 -4.30
CA ASP A 27 -6.37 -12.92 -5.70
C ASP A 27 -4.83 -12.92 -5.87
N PRO A 28 -4.23 -14.04 -6.27
CA PRO A 28 -2.78 -14.13 -6.47
C PRO A 28 -2.32 -13.54 -7.82
N LEU A 29 -3.22 -13.18 -8.74
CA LEU A 29 -2.83 -12.75 -10.08
C LEU A 29 -1.90 -11.51 -10.09
N PRO A 30 -2.10 -10.47 -9.25
CA PRO A 30 -1.22 -9.31 -9.22
C PRO A 30 0.22 -9.67 -8.85
N ILE A 31 0.44 -10.51 -7.83
CA ILE A 31 1.78 -10.90 -7.41
C ILE A 31 2.44 -11.81 -8.44
N VAL A 32 1.69 -12.71 -9.10
CA VAL A 32 2.21 -13.54 -10.18
C VAL A 32 2.72 -12.68 -11.35
N LYS A 33 1.99 -11.62 -11.72
CA LYS A 33 2.44 -10.66 -12.75
C LYS A 33 3.74 -9.95 -12.34
N VAL A 34 3.85 -9.54 -11.07
CA VAL A 34 5.09 -8.91 -10.55
C VAL A 34 6.26 -9.89 -10.62
N LEU A 35 6.08 -11.12 -10.12
CA LEU A 35 7.12 -12.15 -10.14
C LEU A 35 7.57 -12.51 -11.55
N LYS A 36 6.63 -12.60 -12.50
CA LYS A 36 6.95 -12.83 -13.91
C LYS A 36 7.79 -11.69 -14.49
N ASN A 37 7.41 -10.44 -14.27
CA ASN A 37 8.17 -9.28 -14.76
C ASN A 37 9.57 -9.20 -14.12
N MET A 38 9.71 -9.59 -12.85
CA MET A 38 11.03 -9.70 -12.19
C MET A 38 11.90 -10.81 -12.77
N ASN A 39 11.31 -11.89 -13.26
CA ASN A 39 12.03 -12.98 -13.90
C ASN A 39 12.42 -12.64 -15.34
N ASP A 40 11.54 -11.96 -16.08
CA ASP A 40 11.74 -11.58 -17.49
C ASP A 40 12.70 -10.41 -17.65
N GLY A 41 12.63 -9.42 -16.75
CA GLY A 41 13.66 -8.41 -16.62
C GLY A 41 14.88 -9.09 -16.03
N GLN A 42 15.91 -9.37 -16.85
CA GLN A 42 17.19 -9.92 -16.40
C GLN A 42 17.67 -9.13 -15.18
N ALA A 43 17.34 -9.62 -14.00
CA ALA A 43 17.91 -9.15 -12.75
C ALA A 43 19.34 -9.65 -12.80
N ASN A 44 20.19 -8.92 -13.53
CA ASN A 44 21.61 -8.95 -13.28
C ASN A 44 21.71 -8.88 -11.77
N ASN A 45 22.32 -9.92 -11.18
CA ASN A 45 22.64 -9.97 -9.77
C ASN A 45 23.41 -8.68 -9.50
N PHE A 46 22.72 -7.62 -9.10
CA PHE A 46 23.33 -6.45 -8.55
C PHE A 46 23.93 -7.00 -7.27
N GLU A 47 25.19 -7.40 -7.35
CA GLU A 47 26.06 -7.57 -6.21
C GLU A 47 26.09 -6.21 -5.55
N LYS A 48 25.08 -5.98 -4.74
CA LYS A 48 24.98 -4.84 -3.88
C LYS A 48 26.16 -5.04 -2.95
N LYS A 49 27.28 -4.36 -3.23
CA LYS A 49 28.42 -4.31 -2.32
C LYS A 49 27.85 -3.85 -0.98
N GLN A 50 27.60 -4.81 -0.09
CA GLN A 50 27.26 -4.51 1.27
C GLN A 50 28.53 -3.92 1.86
N LEU A 51 28.58 -2.58 1.88
CA LEU A 51 29.62 -1.88 2.59
C LEU A 51 29.61 -2.40 4.02
N SER A 52 30.78 -2.82 4.51
CA SER A 52 30.90 -3.19 5.90
C SER A 52 30.55 -1.97 6.76
N ILE A 53 30.00 -2.20 7.94
CA ILE A 53 29.80 -1.13 8.94
C ILE A 53 31.12 -0.39 9.17
N ASP A 54 32.24 -1.12 9.11
CA ASP A 54 33.57 -0.56 9.31
C ASP A 54 33.97 0.36 8.13
N ASP A 55 33.67 -0.01 6.89
CA ASP A 55 33.91 0.84 5.71
C ASP A 55 33.04 2.10 5.75
N MET A 56 31.77 1.97 6.16
CA MET A 56 30.86 3.11 6.32
C MET A 56 31.37 4.08 7.39
N LEU A 57 31.82 3.58 8.54
CA LEU A 57 32.36 4.41 9.62
C LEU A 57 33.69 5.09 9.27
N GLN A 58 34.48 4.47 8.40
CA GLN A 58 35.71 5.09 7.85
C GLN A 58 35.40 6.16 6.81
N SER A 59 34.36 5.98 6.00
CA SER A 59 33.93 6.96 4.98
C SER A 59 33.29 8.24 5.54
N LEU A 60 33.00 8.27 6.86
CA LEU A 60 32.45 9.44 7.54
C LEU A 60 33.44 10.60 7.53
N LYS A 61 33.08 11.69 6.85
CA LYS A 61 33.85 12.95 6.81
C LYS A 61 33.82 13.75 8.12
N SER A 62 33.08 13.28 9.13
CA SER A 62 32.91 13.96 10.41
C SER A 62 33.99 13.57 11.43
N ASN A 63 34.47 14.57 12.18
CA ASN A 63 35.43 14.37 13.27
C ASN A 63 34.74 13.77 14.52
N ILE A 64 34.41 12.48 14.45
CA ILE A 64 33.83 11.72 15.57
C ILE A 64 34.96 11.07 16.37
N SER A 65 34.96 11.27 17.69
CA SER A 65 35.89 10.60 18.62
C SER A 65 35.80 9.08 18.53
N SER A 66 36.93 8.39 18.70
CA SER A 66 37.04 6.92 18.65
C SER A 66 36.07 6.21 19.60
N SER A 67 35.82 6.79 20.78
CA SER A 67 34.85 6.25 21.75
C SER A 67 33.41 6.31 21.23
N ASN A 68 33.05 7.40 20.53
CA ASN A 68 31.74 7.55 19.90
C ASN A 68 31.59 6.65 18.67
N LYS A 69 32.65 6.46 17.87
CA LYS A 69 32.65 5.47 16.77
C LYS A 69 32.42 4.06 17.29
N TYR A 70 33.03 3.70 18.42
CA TYR A 70 32.81 2.40 19.08
C TYR A 70 31.35 2.24 19.55
N LYS A 71 30.77 3.24 20.22
CA LYS A 71 29.36 3.22 20.63
C LYS A 71 28.41 3.12 19.43
N LEU A 72 28.68 3.86 18.36
CA LEU A 72 27.89 3.81 17.12
C LEU A 72 27.89 2.40 16.52
N ARG A 73 29.07 1.78 16.42
CA ARG A 73 29.25 0.42 15.89
C ARG A 73 28.58 -0.64 16.74
N LYS A 74 28.78 -0.60 18.05
CA LYS A 74 28.38 -1.69 18.96
C LYS A 74 26.97 -1.56 19.53
N LEU A 75 26.44 -0.35 19.62
CA LEU A 75 25.15 -0.09 20.24
C LEU A 75 24.14 0.44 19.24
N TRP A 76 24.41 1.62 18.66
CA TRP A 76 23.38 2.35 17.91
C TRP A 76 23.03 1.71 16.57
N ILE A 77 24.01 1.30 15.75
CA ILE A 77 23.73 0.66 14.45
C ILE A 77 22.93 -0.64 14.61
N PRO A 78 23.32 -1.59 15.48
CA PRO A 78 22.53 -2.80 15.72
C PRO A 78 21.13 -2.51 16.24
N LEU A 79 20.99 -1.55 17.18
CA LEU A 79 19.68 -1.15 17.70
C LEU A 79 18.80 -0.55 16.60
N SER A 80 19.33 0.33 15.75
CA SER A 80 18.60 0.93 14.64
C SER A 80 18.16 -0.11 13.62
N GLN A 81 19.04 -1.05 13.24
CA GLN A 81 18.68 -2.15 12.34
C GLN A 81 17.57 -3.03 12.92
N LYS A 82 17.68 -3.38 14.20
CA LYS A 82 16.66 -4.15 14.91
C LYS A 82 15.33 -3.39 15.01
N ALA A 83 15.38 -2.08 15.29
CA ALA A 83 14.20 -1.22 15.36
C ALA A 83 13.47 -1.13 14.02
N ILE A 84 14.20 -1.02 12.90
CA ILE A 84 13.61 -1.06 11.55
C ILE A 84 12.95 -2.42 11.31
N GLY A 85 13.63 -3.52 11.68
CA GLY A 85 13.06 -4.86 11.60
C GLY A 85 11.73 -4.98 12.37
N PHE A 86 11.68 -4.48 13.61
CA PHE A 86 10.45 -4.44 14.39
C PHE A 86 9.36 -3.57 13.77
N ARG A 87 9.71 -2.42 13.17
CA ARG A 87 8.74 -1.58 12.49
C ARG A 87 8.06 -2.32 11.33
N GLU A 88 8.85 -2.96 10.48
CA GLU A 88 8.30 -3.72 9.35
C GLU A 88 7.52 -4.96 9.80
N GLN A 89 7.97 -5.63 10.87
CA GLN A 89 7.26 -6.75 11.48
C GLN A 89 5.90 -6.30 12.03
N SER A 90 5.86 -5.21 12.80
CA SER A 90 4.62 -4.64 13.35
C SER A 90 3.63 -4.28 12.25
N LYS A 91 4.08 -3.65 11.16
CA LYS A 91 3.24 -3.38 9.99
C LYS A 91 2.69 -4.67 9.37
N SER A 92 3.53 -5.70 9.22
CA SER A 92 3.11 -6.98 8.65
C SER A 92 2.06 -7.68 9.50
N LEU A 93 2.25 -7.69 10.83
CA LEU A 93 1.29 -8.26 11.79
C LEU A 93 -0.05 -7.52 11.76
N LEU A 94 -0.02 -6.18 11.71
CA LEU A 94 -1.24 -5.37 11.60
C LEU A 94 -2.00 -5.70 10.31
N SER A 95 -1.30 -5.83 9.19
CA SER A 95 -1.91 -6.19 7.90
C SER A 95 -2.51 -7.60 7.93
N ALA A 96 -1.85 -8.56 8.60
CA ALA A 96 -2.40 -9.89 8.82
C ALA A 96 -3.69 -9.87 9.66
N HIS A 97 -3.76 -8.98 10.65
CA HIS A 97 -4.97 -8.79 11.47
C HIS A 97 -6.13 -8.25 10.64
N PHE A 98 -5.89 -7.23 9.80
CA PHE A 98 -6.89 -6.74 8.85
C PHE A 98 -7.35 -7.81 7.85
N ASN A 99 -6.45 -8.70 7.43
CA ASN A 99 -6.83 -9.83 6.56
C ASN A 99 -7.76 -10.83 7.22
N ARG A 100 -7.63 -11.06 8.54
CA ARG A 100 -8.59 -11.87 9.28
C ARG A 100 -9.96 -11.22 9.35
N TYR A 101 -10.03 -9.90 9.57
CA TYR A 101 -11.30 -9.18 9.50
C TYR A 101 -11.91 -9.26 8.11
N ARG A 102 -11.12 -9.01 7.07
CA ARG A 102 -11.56 -9.15 5.67
C ARG A 102 -12.24 -10.49 5.43
N ASN A 103 -11.58 -11.60 5.76
CA ASN A 103 -12.15 -12.94 5.59
C ASN A 103 -13.43 -13.15 6.42
N ALA A 104 -13.46 -12.64 7.66
CA ALA A 104 -14.65 -12.74 8.52
C ALA A 104 -15.84 -11.95 7.95
N PHE A 105 -15.61 -10.71 7.49
CA PHE A 105 -16.65 -9.88 6.86
C PHE A 105 -17.10 -10.46 5.51
N SER A 106 -16.20 -10.99 4.69
CA SER A 106 -16.59 -11.68 3.45
C SER A 106 -17.50 -12.87 3.75
N LYS A 107 -17.16 -13.68 4.77
CA LYS A 107 -18.01 -14.82 5.16
C LYS A 107 -19.36 -14.37 5.73
N LEU A 108 -19.36 -13.32 6.55
CA LEU A 108 -20.59 -12.73 7.08
C LEU A 108 -21.50 -12.21 5.95
N ALA A 109 -20.92 -11.55 4.95
CA ALA A 109 -21.65 -11.09 3.77
C ALA A 109 -22.36 -12.23 3.03
N GLU A 110 -21.68 -13.36 2.80
CA GLU A 110 -22.31 -14.54 2.20
C GLU A 110 -23.52 -15.02 3.00
N LEU A 111 -23.39 -15.10 4.33
CA LEU A 111 -24.49 -15.53 5.20
C LEU A 111 -25.66 -14.53 5.15
N MET A 112 -25.38 -13.24 5.23
CA MET A 112 -26.41 -12.20 5.16
C MET A 112 -27.13 -12.17 3.82
N VAL A 113 -26.45 -12.48 2.71
CA VAL A 113 -27.09 -12.65 1.39
C VAL A 113 -28.00 -13.87 1.38
N ASN A 114 -27.51 -15.02 1.88
CA ASN A 114 -28.28 -16.26 1.92
C ASN A 114 -29.55 -16.12 2.79
N GLU A 115 -29.50 -15.33 3.85
CA GLU A 115 -30.65 -15.01 4.71
C GLU A 115 -31.57 -13.91 4.15
N GLY A 116 -31.20 -13.31 3.00
CA GLY A 116 -31.95 -12.23 2.36
C GLY A 116 -31.88 -10.89 3.10
N ARG A 117 -30.88 -10.68 3.98
CA ARG A 117 -30.68 -9.44 4.74
C ARG A 117 -30.03 -8.34 3.92
N ILE A 118 -29.10 -8.71 3.04
CA ILE A 118 -28.48 -7.81 2.06
C ILE A 118 -28.59 -8.43 0.66
N PRO A 119 -28.67 -7.61 -0.41
CA PRO A 119 -28.86 -8.10 -1.77
C PRO A 119 -27.59 -8.64 -2.44
N SER A 120 -26.40 -8.25 -1.95
CA SER A 120 -25.11 -8.65 -2.51
C SER A 120 -24.03 -8.62 -1.44
N THR A 121 -23.00 -9.45 -1.59
CA THR A 121 -21.87 -9.54 -0.64
C THR A 121 -21.14 -8.22 -0.50
N ASP A 122 -20.94 -7.51 -1.62
CA ASP A 122 -20.17 -6.26 -1.66
C ASP A 122 -20.82 -5.11 -0.88
N LEU A 123 -22.12 -5.20 -0.62
CA LEU A 123 -22.83 -4.15 0.11
C LEU A 123 -22.34 -4.03 1.55
N ILE A 124 -21.76 -5.10 2.12
CA ILE A 124 -21.26 -5.10 3.50
C ILE A 124 -20.20 -4.03 3.74
N TYR A 125 -19.39 -3.71 2.72
CA TYR A 125 -18.31 -2.72 2.82
C TYR A 125 -18.81 -1.26 2.83
N PHE A 126 -20.11 -1.06 2.58
CA PHE A 126 -20.78 0.25 2.61
C PHE A 126 -21.68 0.43 3.83
N LEU A 127 -21.66 -0.54 4.75
CA LEU A 127 -22.30 -0.48 6.05
C LEU A 127 -21.26 -0.16 7.12
N THR A 128 -21.64 0.62 8.13
CA THR A 128 -20.81 0.77 9.34
C THR A 128 -20.88 -0.52 10.16
N ILE A 129 -19.91 -0.73 11.07
CA ILE A 129 -19.91 -1.91 11.96
C ILE A 129 -21.22 -2.01 12.77
N GLU A 130 -21.75 -0.87 13.20
CA GLU A 130 -23.03 -0.79 13.91
C GLU A 130 -24.22 -1.17 13.00
N GLU A 131 -24.25 -0.68 11.77
CA GLU A 131 -25.29 -1.05 10.81
C GLU A 131 -25.24 -2.53 10.44
N VAL A 132 -24.03 -3.12 10.32
CA VAL A 132 -23.86 -4.57 10.14
C VAL A 132 -24.43 -5.30 11.36
N TYR A 133 -24.06 -4.90 12.58
CA TYR A 133 -24.58 -5.51 13.81
C TYR A 133 -26.11 -5.45 13.86
N ARG A 134 -26.72 -4.28 13.62
CA ARG A 134 -28.18 -4.14 13.61
C ARG A 134 -28.83 -5.04 12.57
N LEU A 135 -28.30 -5.07 11.35
CA LEU A 135 -28.80 -5.94 10.29
C LEU A 135 -28.63 -7.44 10.58
N THR A 136 -27.77 -7.85 11.51
CA THR A 136 -27.70 -9.26 11.94
C THR A 136 -28.87 -9.68 12.83
N PHE A 137 -29.46 -8.76 13.60
CA PHE A 137 -30.60 -9.06 14.48
C PHE A 137 -31.93 -8.66 13.85
N GLU A 138 -31.97 -7.48 13.24
CA GLU A 138 -33.17 -6.85 12.70
C GLU A 138 -33.13 -6.77 11.17
N ARG A 139 -34.30 -6.68 10.54
CA ARG A 139 -34.41 -6.47 9.09
C ARG A 139 -34.80 -5.03 8.82
N GLU A 140 -33.81 -4.21 8.50
CA GLU A 140 -33.99 -2.77 8.26
C GLU A 140 -33.67 -2.40 6.80
N SER A 141 -34.70 -2.24 5.98
CA SER A 141 -34.56 -1.89 4.57
C SER A 141 -33.96 -0.50 4.35
N THR A 142 -34.12 0.42 5.30
CA THR A 142 -33.55 1.78 5.27
C THR A 142 -32.03 1.77 5.29
N LEU A 143 -31.41 0.92 6.13
CA LEU A 143 -29.96 0.76 6.19
C LEU A 143 -29.39 0.22 4.88
N VAL A 144 -30.08 -0.76 4.29
CA VAL A 144 -29.74 -1.31 2.97
C VAL A 144 -29.83 -0.22 1.89
N ALA A 145 -30.87 0.63 1.94
CA ALA A 145 -31.01 1.74 1.00
C ALA A 145 -29.89 2.78 1.14
N HIS A 146 -29.50 3.14 2.36
CA HIS A 146 -28.37 4.05 2.62
C HIS A 146 -27.05 3.46 2.11
N ALA A 147 -26.77 2.19 2.40
CA ALA A 147 -25.56 1.53 1.92
C ALA A 147 -25.50 1.50 0.39
N LYS A 148 -26.63 1.28 -0.30
CA LYS A 148 -26.71 1.37 -1.77
C LYS A 148 -26.38 2.76 -2.29
N GLN A 149 -26.83 3.82 -1.62
CA GLN A 149 -26.47 5.19 -2.01
C GLN A 149 -24.97 5.45 -1.81
N ARG A 150 -24.38 4.99 -0.70
CA ARG A 150 -22.92 5.10 -0.48
C ARG A 150 -22.14 4.36 -1.55
N MET A 151 -22.54 3.13 -1.87
CA MET A 151 -21.94 2.32 -2.94
C MET A 151 -22.01 3.04 -4.30
N LYS A 152 -23.16 3.63 -4.63
CA LYS A 152 -23.35 4.41 -5.86
C LYS A 152 -22.41 5.63 -5.94
N HIS A 153 -22.16 6.30 -4.83
CA HIS A 153 -21.29 7.48 -4.79
C HIS A 153 -19.79 7.15 -4.63
N PHE A 154 -19.45 5.91 -4.27
CA PHE A 154 -18.09 5.50 -3.94
C PHE A 154 -17.08 5.84 -5.03
N THR A 155 -17.35 5.49 -6.29
CA THR A 155 -16.41 5.77 -7.40
C THR A 155 -16.08 7.25 -7.53
N LYS A 156 -17.09 8.12 -7.37
CA LYS A 156 -16.89 9.57 -7.44
C LYS A 156 -16.07 10.07 -6.26
N LEU A 157 -16.38 9.60 -5.05
CA LEU A 157 -15.68 9.98 -3.81
C LEU A 157 -14.22 9.50 -3.81
N ASN A 158 -13.98 8.25 -4.23
CA ASN A 158 -12.65 7.66 -4.29
C ASN A 158 -11.74 8.31 -5.35
N ALA A 159 -12.32 8.99 -6.35
CA ALA A 159 -11.57 9.77 -7.33
C ALA A 159 -11.19 11.19 -6.85
N MET A 160 -11.70 11.64 -5.70
CA MET A 160 -11.38 12.96 -5.15
C MET A 160 -9.96 13.00 -4.58
N GLN A 161 -9.22 14.04 -4.91
CA GLN A 161 -7.91 14.32 -4.34
C GLN A 161 -8.00 15.52 -3.41
N PHE A 162 -7.34 15.46 -2.27
CA PHE A 162 -7.34 16.53 -1.27
C PHE A 162 -5.92 16.94 -0.92
N ASN A 163 -5.79 18.16 -0.40
CA ASN A 163 -4.52 18.61 0.17
C ASN A 163 -4.11 17.73 1.36
N LEU A 164 -2.80 17.55 1.55
CA LEU A 164 -2.26 16.80 2.69
C LEU A 164 -2.72 17.36 4.04
N ILE A 165 -2.85 18.69 4.11
CA ILE A 165 -3.36 19.39 5.30
C ILE A 165 -4.65 20.11 4.87
N ILE A 166 -5.76 19.71 5.48
CA ILE A 166 -7.05 20.38 5.34
C ILE A 166 -7.18 21.35 6.52
N LYS A 167 -7.50 22.61 6.23
CA LYS A 167 -7.72 23.65 7.24
C LYS A 167 -9.11 24.25 7.03
N GLY A 168 -9.83 24.45 8.14
CA GLY A 168 -11.20 24.98 8.09
C GLY A 168 -12.23 23.93 7.65
N VAL A 169 -13.44 24.41 7.38
CA VAL A 169 -14.62 23.58 7.06
C VAL A 169 -14.80 23.35 5.56
N ASP A 170 -14.17 24.18 4.72
CA ASP A 170 -14.28 24.07 3.26
C ASP A 170 -13.30 23.04 2.72
N VAL A 171 -13.80 21.83 2.53
CA VAL A 171 -13.04 20.72 1.94
C VAL A 171 -13.44 20.57 0.47
N LYS A 172 -12.62 21.12 -0.43
CA LYS A 172 -12.82 20.98 -1.88
C LYS A 172 -11.77 20.06 -2.49
N PRO A 173 -12.15 19.13 -3.37
CA PRO A 173 -11.19 18.34 -4.10
C PRO A 173 -10.34 19.19 -5.04
N ILE A 174 -9.02 19.00 -5.04
CA ILE A 174 -8.09 19.81 -5.85
C ILE A 174 -8.17 19.49 -7.34
N ASN A 175 -8.63 18.29 -7.69
CA ASN A 175 -8.64 17.76 -9.05
C ASN A 175 -9.95 18.00 -9.81
N PHE A 176 -10.93 18.69 -9.23
CA PHE A 176 -12.21 18.99 -9.89
C PHE A 176 -12.24 20.38 -10.53
N ASP A 177 -11.43 21.33 -10.03
CA ASP A 177 -11.40 22.72 -10.51
C ASP A 177 -10.12 23.10 -11.28
N THR A 178 -9.17 22.17 -11.42
CA THR A 178 -7.90 22.44 -12.12
C THR A 178 -8.01 22.17 -13.61
N LYS A 179 -8.04 23.24 -14.42
CA LYS A 179 -7.60 23.16 -15.82
C LYS A 179 -6.10 22.87 -15.79
N LEU A 180 -5.71 21.67 -16.22
CA LEU A 180 -4.30 21.35 -16.40
C LEU A 180 -3.79 22.13 -17.61
N GLU A 181 -2.98 23.15 -17.37
CA GLU A 181 -2.23 23.81 -18.44
C GLU A 181 -1.24 22.80 -19.05
N PRO A 182 -1.11 22.76 -20.39
CA PRO A 182 -0.17 21.86 -21.05
C PRO A 182 1.27 22.21 -20.64
N ILE A 183 1.97 21.22 -20.09
CA ILE A 183 3.37 21.32 -19.68
C ILE A 183 4.23 21.53 -20.93
N ALA A 184 5.11 22.53 -20.91
CA ALA A 184 6.01 22.82 -22.02
C ALA A 184 7.11 21.76 -22.15
N LYS A 185 7.60 21.52 -23.37
CA LYS A 185 8.72 20.58 -23.58
C LYS A 185 9.97 21.10 -22.86
N GLY A 186 10.50 20.30 -21.93
CA GLY A 186 11.70 20.65 -21.14
C GLY A 186 11.39 21.23 -19.76
N GLU A 187 10.13 21.25 -19.34
CA GLU A 187 9.75 21.69 -17.99
C GLU A 187 10.26 20.74 -16.91
N ILE A 188 10.70 21.31 -15.79
CA ILE A 188 11.30 20.58 -14.68
C ILE A 188 10.24 20.42 -13.59
N VAL A 189 9.90 19.18 -13.27
CA VAL A 189 9.01 18.87 -12.15
C VAL A 189 9.84 18.74 -10.87
N CYS A 190 9.51 19.55 -9.87
CA CYS A 190 10.17 19.53 -8.56
C CYS A 190 9.42 18.61 -7.58
N GLY A 191 10.18 17.94 -6.71
CA GLY A 191 9.64 17.09 -5.65
C GLY A 191 10.62 16.92 -4.50
N THR A 192 10.28 16.07 -3.54
CA THR A 192 11.15 15.77 -2.39
C THR A 192 12.21 14.75 -2.79
N ALA A 193 13.49 15.07 -2.59
CA ALA A 193 14.58 14.15 -2.85
C ALA A 193 14.58 12.99 -1.84
N VAL A 194 14.52 11.74 -2.32
CA VAL A 194 14.52 10.53 -1.48
C VAL A 194 15.86 9.79 -1.52
N CYS A 195 16.55 9.80 -2.66
CA CYS A 195 17.84 9.14 -2.86
C CYS A 195 18.79 10.06 -3.62
N SER A 196 20.09 10.02 -3.30
CA SER A 196 21.11 10.76 -4.03
C SER A 196 21.49 10.03 -5.32
N GLY A 197 21.56 10.77 -6.41
CA GLY A 197 21.93 10.25 -7.73
C GLY A 197 21.35 11.11 -8.84
N LYS A 198 21.90 10.97 -10.05
CA LYS A 198 21.37 11.57 -11.27
C LYS A 198 21.37 10.49 -12.35
N VAL A 199 20.22 10.29 -13.00
CA VAL A 199 20.05 9.32 -14.09
C VAL A 199 19.17 9.95 -15.16
N THR A 200 19.43 9.60 -16.42
CA THR A 200 18.57 9.97 -17.55
C THR A 200 18.04 8.67 -18.15
N ALA A 201 16.71 8.53 -18.17
CA ALA A 201 16.04 7.35 -18.68
C ALA A 201 14.61 7.71 -19.12
N ARG A 202 13.95 6.77 -19.81
CA ARG A 202 12.53 6.90 -20.12
C ARG A 202 11.70 6.82 -18.83
N ALA A 203 10.82 7.80 -18.62
CA ALA A 203 9.85 7.75 -17.54
C ALA A 203 8.64 6.88 -17.94
N THR A 204 8.25 5.96 -17.06
CA THR A 204 7.04 5.14 -17.21
C THR A 204 6.02 5.56 -16.15
N VAL A 205 4.78 5.82 -16.57
CA VAL A 205 3.67 6.16 -15.66
C VAL A 205 2.83 4.90 -15.44
N ALA A 206 2.96 4.27 -14.28
CA ALA A 206 2.13 3.16 -13.82
C ALA A 206 1.20 3.66 -12.71
N LYS A 207 -0.12 3.53 -12.90
CA LYS A 207 -1.12 4.02 -11.92
C LYS A 207 -1.64 2.88 -11.05
N THR A 208 -1.65 1.66 -11.58
CA THR A 208 -2.16 0.47 -10.90
C THR A 208 -1.13 -0.65 -10.91
N ILE A 209 -1.29 -1.64 -10.03
CA ILE A 209 -0.45 -2.85 -10.03
C ILE A 209 -0.61 -3.70 -11.31
N HIS A 210 -1.65 -3.44 -12.12
CA HIS A 210 -1.82 -4.13 -13.40
C HIS A 210 -0.95 -3.52 -14.50
N ASP A 211 -0.45 -2.30 -14.31
CA ASP A 211 0.43 -1.59 -15.23
C ASP A 211 1.89 -2.05 -15.13
N VAL A 212 2.18 -3.09 -14.34
CA VAL A 212 3.55 -3.59 -14.12
C VAL A 212 4.23 -4.01 -15.43
N ASN A 213 3.48 -4.45 -16.44
CA ASN A 213 4.03 -4.80 -17.75
C ASN A 213 4.59 -3.57 -18.52
N LEU A 214 4.25 -2.34 -18.11
CA LEU A 214 4.84 -1.13 -18.68
C LEU A 214 6.27 -0.87 -18.17
N ILE A 215 6.66 -1.53 -17.07
CA ILE A 215 7.96 -1.37 -16.45
C ILE A 215 8.98 -2.19 -17.25
N GLN A 216 9.82 -1.49 -18.00
CA GLN A 216 10.94 -2.09 -18.72
C GLN A 216 12.20 -1.93 -17.87
N ALA A 217 12.91 -3.03 -17.63
CA ALA A 217 14.29 -2.97 -17.14
C ALA A 217 15.16 -2.37 -18.25
N THR A 218 15.26 -1.05 -18.26
CA THR A 218 16.10 -0.32 -19.22
C THR A 218 17.44 -0.10 -18.52
N PHE A 219 18.47 -0.82 -18.97
CA PHE A 219 19.86 -0.59 -18.56
C PHE A 219 20.63 -0.03 -19.75
#